data_AF-A0A382JQE2-F1
#
_entry.id   AF-A0A382JQE2-F1
#
_cell.length_a   1.000
_cell.length_b   1.000
_cell.length_c   1.000
_cell.angle_alpha   90.00
_cell.angle_beta   90.00
_cell.angle_gamma   90.00
#
_symmetry.space_group_name_H-M   'P 1'
#
loop_
_entity.id
_entity.type
_entity.pdbx_description
1 polymer ?
#
loop_
_entity_poly.entity_id
_entity_poly.type
_entity_poly.pdbx_seq_one_letter_code
_entity_poly.pdbx_strand_id
1 'polypeptide(L)'
;IGILGLTFKENTNDIRESVSINLIKKLLREKCIVNVHDPKALKNIKKIFKNKLVYFDEYKQIFYNSDCAILMTTWEEYAKINSKLIKKLKLKLFIDTRRFLSLNDNEIKFLSLGIGSGNF
;
A
#
# COMPACT_ATOMS: atom_id res chain seq x y z
N ILE A 1 -5.62 5.80 5.45
CA ILE A 1 -4.55 5.58 4.43
C ILE A 1 -4.39 4.09 4.22
N GLY A 2 -4.41 3.65 2.96
CA GLY A 2 -4.26 2.25 2.56
C GLY A 2 -2.82 1.85 2.27
N ILE A 3 -2.38 0.70 2.77
CA ILE A 3 -1.07 0.12 2.50
C ILE A 3 -1.26 -1.26 1.85
N LEU A 4 -0.73 -1.42 0.64
CA LEU A 4 -0.76 -2.64 -0.15
C LEU A 4 0.64 -3.25 -0.16
N GLY A 5 0.78 -4.45 0.40
CA GLY A 5 2.08 -5.10 0.58
C GLY A 5 2.72 -4.75 1.93
N LEU A 6 3.06 -5.78 2.69
CA LEU A 6 3.56 -5.66 4.07
C LEU A 6 4.88 -6.42 4.28
N THR A 7 5.34 -7.15 3.28
CA THR A 7 6.62 -7.88 3.30
C THR A 7 7.73 -7.07 2.63
N PHE A 8 8.98 -7.48 2.86
CA PHE A 8 10.13 -6.81 2.22
C PHE A 8 10.20 -7.05 0.70
N LYS A 9 9.62 -8.16 0.21
CA LYS A 9 9.44 -8.52 -1.20
C LYS A 9 8.26 -9.46 -1.38
N GLU A 10 7.83 -9.67 -2.61
CA GLU A 10 6.78 -10.61 -2.97
C GLU A 10 7.15 -12.08 -2.68
N ASN A 11 6.16 -12.96 -2.73
CA ASN A 11 6.27 -14.41 -2.57
C ASN A 11 6.73 -14.94 -1.20
N THR A 12 7.03 -14.08 -0.23
CA THR A 12 7.35 -14.44 1.16
C THR A 12 6.30 -13.94 2.15
N ASN A 13 6.35 -14.37 3.41
CA ASN A 13 5.61 -13.77 4.54
C ASN A 13 6.56 -13.03 5.52
N ASP A 14 7.83 -12.90 5.15
CA ASP A 14 8.86 -12.29 5.99
C ASP A 14 8.72 -10.77 6.02
N ILE A 15 8.67 -10.25 7.24
CA ILE A 15 8.42 -8.85 7.55
C ILE A 15 9.56 -8.17 8.31
N ARG A 16 10.66 -8.88 8.60
CA ARG A 16 11.74 -8.39 9.48
C ARG A 16 12.34 -7.08 8.97
N GLU A 17 12.65 -7.03 7.68
CA GLU A 17 13.21 -5.86 6.98
C GLU A 17 12.16 -5.08 6.18
N SER A 18 10.88 -5.19 6.57
CA SER A 18 9.80 -4.56 5.82
C SER A 18 9.75 -3.05 6.00
N VAL A 19 10.03 -2.31 4.92
CA VAL A 19 9.91 -0.85 4.88
C VAL A 19 8.50 -0.37 5.20
N SER A 20 7.47 -1.15 4.84
CA SER A 20 6.06 -0.84 5.14
C SER A 20 5.79 -0.73 6.65
N ILE A 21 6.47 -1.52 7.50
CA ILE A 21 6.31 -1.45 8.95
C ILE A 21 6.76 -0.08 9.47
N ASN A 22 7.86 0.46 8.94
CA ASN A 22 8.36 1.76 9.33
C ASN A 22 7.40 2.88 8.90
N LEU A 23 6.84 2.79 7.69
CA LEU A 23 5.81 3.71 7.23
C LEU A 23 4.55 3.65 8.12
N ILE A 24 4.05 2.45 8.41
CA ILE A 24 2.88 2.24 9.28
C ILE A 24 3.11 2.89 10.66
N LYS A 25 4.28 2.67 11.28
CA LYS A 25 4.62 3.29 12.57
C LYS A 25 4.58 4.82 12.51
N LYS A 26 5.11 5.42 11.43
CA LYS A 26 5.06 6.87 11.21
C LYS A 26 3.61 7.36 11.07
N LEU A 27 2.80 6.71 10.24
CA LEU A 27 1.39 7.07 10.04
C LEU A 27 0.57 6.96 11.34
N LEU A 28 0.80 5.93 12.15
CA LEU A 28 0.13 5.78 13.45
C LEU A 28 0.52 6.89 14.44
N ARG A 29 1.78 7.34 14.43
CA ARG A 29 2.20 8.49 15.25
C ARG A 29 1.46 9.77 14.85
N GLU A 30 1.23 9.95 13.56
CA GLU A 30 0.41 11.05 13.01
C GLU A 30 -1.10 10.81 13.18
N LYS A 31 -1.51 9.84 14.02
CA LYS A 31 -2.90 9.49 14.33
C LYS A 31 -3.74 9.09 13.12
N CYS A 32 -3.10 8.64 12.04
CA CYS A 32 -3.81 8.16 10.85
C CYS A 32 -4.49 6.82 11.14
N ILE A 33 -5.68 6.62 10.57
CA ILE A 33 -6.26 5.28 10.42
C ILE A 33 -5.53 4.58 9.27
N VAL A 34 -4.91 3.44 9.57
CA VAL A 34 -4.11 2.69 8.60
C VAL A 34 -4.83 1.38 8.26
N ASN A 35 -5.19 1.27 6.99
CA ASN A 35 -5.82 0.12 6.39
C ASN A 35 -4.75 -0.69 5.67
N VAL A 36 -4.66 -1.99 5.93
CA VAL A 36 -3.59 -2.82 5.39
C VAL A 36 -4.12 -4.07 4.71
N HIS A 37 -3.41 -4.48 3.65
CA HIS A 37 -3.62 -5.75 2.99
C HIS A 37 -2.26 -6.32 2.54
N ASP A 38 -2.07 -7.63 2.73
CA ASP A 38 -0.98 -8.41 2.14
C ASP A 38 -1.39 -9.89 2.03
N PRO A 39 -1.14 -10.58 0.90
CA PRO A 39 -1.57 -11.97 0.70
C PRO A 39 -1.00 -12.96 1.72
N LYS A 40 0.19 -12.71 2.28
CA LYS A 40 0.92 -13.68 3.11
C LYS A 40 1.28 -13.17 4.50
N ALA A 41 1.31 -11.86 4.73
CA ALA A 41 1.84 -11.28 5.96
C ALA A 41 0.81 -10.73 6.96
N LEU A 42 -0.49 -10.71 6.64
CA LEU A 42 -1.51 -10.15 7.56
C LEU A 42 -1.46 -10.78 8.97
N LYS A 43 -1.29 -12.10 9.07
CA LYS A 43 -1.16 -12.79 10.36
C LYS A 43 0.06 -12.32 11.15
N ASN A 44 1.20 -12.12 10.49
CA ASN A 44 2.44 -11.67 11.13
C ASN A 44 2.34 -10.20 11.57
N ILE A 45 1.77 -9.35 10.73
CA ILE A 45 1.54 -7.92 11.03
C ILE A 45 0.55 -7.77 12.20
N LYS A 46 -0.51 -8.59 12.23
CA LYS A 46 -1.51 -8.56 13.32
C LYS A 46 -0.92 -8.92 14.69
N LYS A 47 0.12 -9.75 14.76
CA LYS A 47 0.85 -10.03 16.02
C LYS A 47 1.58 -8.79 16.56
N ILE A 48 2.12 -7.96 15.66
CA ILE A 48 2.89 -6.75 16.00
C ILE A 48 1.96 -5.60 16.36
N PHE A 49 0.99 -5.30 15.49
CA PHE A 49 0.18 -4.09 15.61
C PHE A 49 -1.18 -4.32 16.28
N LYS A 50 -1.60 -5.58 16.45
CA LYS A 50 -2.86 -5.95 17.12
C LYS A 50 -4.03 -5.15 16.54
N ASN A 51 -4.78 -4.44 17.37
CA ASN A 51 -5.94 -3.61 17.02
C ASN A 51 -5.60 -2.19 16.53
N LYS A 52 -4.33 -1.86 16.30
CA LYS A 52 -3.92 -0.52 15.84
C LYS A 52 -4.13 -0.29 14.34
N LEU A 53 -4.39 -1.35 13.57
CA LEU A 53 -4.62 -1.29 12.12
C LEU A 53 -5.98 -1.88 11.79
N VAL A 54 -6.52 -1.51 10.63
CA VAL A 54 -7.64 -2.19 9.99
C VAL A 54 -7.07 -3.14 8.95
N TYR A 55 -7.43 -4.42 9.05
CA TYR A 55 -6.93 -5.48 8.16
C TYR A 55 -8.04 -5.86 7.20
N PHE A 56 -7.70 -5.96 5.92
CA PHE A 56 -8.61 -6.47 4.90
C PHE A 56 -8.03 -7.74 4.31
N ASP A 57 -8.88 -8.74 4.08
CA ASP A 57 -8.51 -10.00 3.44
C ASP A 57 -8.53 -9.90 1.91
N GLU A 58 -9.22 -8.88 1.37
CA GLU A 58 -9.21 -8.54 -0.05
C GLU A 58 -8.67 -7.15 -0.30
N TYR A 59 -7.66 -7.05 -1.17
CA TYR A 59 -6.98 -5.77 -1.46
C TYR A 59 -7.92 -4.70 -2.00
N LYS A 60 -8.99 -5.10 -2.69
CA LYS A 60 -9.98 -4.16 -3.25
C LYS A 60 -10.65 -3.32 -2.16
N GLN A 61 -10.81 -3.86 -0.95
CA GLN A 61 -11.42 -3.14 0.17
C GLN A 61 -10.59 -1.92 0.60
N ILE A 62 -9.28 -1.91 0.35
CA ILE A 62 -8.42 -0.74 0.59
C ILE A 62 -8.94 0.49 -0.17
N PHE A 63 -9.39 0.30 -1.41
CA PHE A 63 -9.81 1.38 -2.28
C PHE A 63 -11.13 2.03 -1.85
N TYR A 64 -12.02 1.27 -1.22
CA TYR A 64 -13.32 1.78 -0.75
C TYR A 64 -13.24 2.44 0.63
N ASN A 65 -12.22 2.12 1.42
CA ASN A 65 -12.15 2.51 2.83
C ASN A 65 -11.02 3.49 3.16
N SER A 66 -10.30 4.01 2.16
CA SER A 66 -9.11 4.85 2.37
C SER A 66 -9.16 6.17 1.61
N ASP A 67 -8.55 7.21 2.18
CA ASP A 67 -8.39 8.49 1.47
C ASP A 67 -7.43 8.37 0.27
N CYS A 68 -6.32 7.68 0.46
CA CYS A 68 -5.31 7.35 -0.54
C CYS A 68 -4.74 5.96 -0.26
N ALA A 69 -4.03 5.39 -1.23
CA ALA A 69 -3.35 4.09 -1.08
C ALA A 69 -1.90 4.13 -1.57
N ILE A 70 -1.06 3.31 -0.96
CA ILE A 70 0.38 3.21 -1.24
C ILE A 70 0.71 1.74 -1.50
N LEU A 71 1.32 1.47 -2.65
CA LEU A 71 1.85 0.16 -3.03
C LEU A 71 3.30 0.03 -2.57
N MET A 72 3.53 -0.91 -1.65
CA MET A 72 4.82 -1.16 -1.01
C MET A 72 5.48 -2.47 -1.46
N THR A 73 4.70 -3.46 -1.89
CA THR A 73 5.20 -4.76 -2.36
C THR A 73 4.44 -5.21 -3.61
N THR A 74 5.15 -5.79 -4.58
CA THR A 74 4.63 -6.13 -5.91
C THR A 74 4.07 -7.55 -5.97
N TRP A 75 2.93 -7.77 -5.34
CA TRP A 75 2.19 -9.03 -5.48
C TRP A 75 1.48 -9.11 -6.83
N GLU A 76 1.44 -10.30 -7.45
CA GLU A 76 0.83 -10.52 -8.77
C GLU A 76 -0.63 -10.01 -8.83
N GLU A 77 -1.41 -10.25 -7.78
CA GLU A 77 -2.80 -9.79 -7.72
C GLU A 77 -2.96 -8.27 -7.79
N TYR A 78 -1.92 -7.50 -7.40
CA TYR A 78 -1.92 -6.05 -7.48
C TYR A 78 -1.72 -5.53 -8.90
N ALA A 79 -1.27 -6.36 -9.85
CA ALA A 79 -1.17 -5.98 -11.26
C ALA A 79 -2.55 -5.66 -11.87
N LYS A 80 -3.62 -6.12 -11.21
CA LYS A 80 -5.02 -5.84 -11.59
C LYS A 80 -5.52 -4.48 -11.09
N ILE A 81 -4.72 -3.74 -10.32
CA ILE A 81 -5.05 -2.37 -9.90
C ILE A 81 -5.08 -1.47 -11.13
N ASN A 82 -6.18 -0.74 -11.28
CA ASN A 82 -6.41 0.14 -12.41
C ASN A 82 -7.08 1.44 -11.96
N SER A 83 -7.24 2.39 -12.88
CA SER A 83 -7.83 3.70 -12.58
C SER A 83 -9.25 3.61 -12.02
N LYS A 84 -10.05 2.59 -12.40
CA LYS A 84 -11.41 2.41 -11.85
C LYS A 84 -11.38 2.12 -10.36
N LEU A 85 -10.43 1.32 -9.89
CA LEU A 85 -10.22 1.07 -8.45
C LEU A 85 -9.70 2.32 -7.75
N ILE A 86 -8.70 3.00 -8.32
CA ILE A 86 -8.11 4.20 -7.72
C ILE A 86 -9.15 5.32 -7.57
N LYS A 87 -10.08 5.48 -8.52
CA LYS A 87 -11.18 6.44 -8.44
C LYS A 87 -12.14 6.20 -7.26
N LYS A 88 -12.10 5.03 -6.61
CA LYS A 88 -12.88 4.74 -5.39
C LYS A 88 -12.25 5.32 -4.12
N LEU A 89 -10.95 5.62 -4.14
CA LEU A 89 -10.28 6.32 -3.04
C LEU A 89 -10.84 7.74 -2.93
N LYS A 90 -11.05 8.23 -1.71
CA LYS A 90 -11.66 9.55 -1.48
C LYS A 90 -10.88 10.70 -2.15
N LEU A 91 -9.55 10.63 -2.17
CA LEU A 91 -8.69 11.63 -2.80
C LEU A 91 -8.23 11.24 -4.21
N LYS A 92 -8.64 10.06 -4.70
CA LYS A 92 -8.18 9.45 -5.96
C LYS A 92 -6.65 9.44 -6.11
N LEU A 93 -5.94 9.35 -4.97
CA LEU A 93 -4.49 9.41 -4.88
C LEU A 93 -3.92 8.01 -4.64
N PHE A 94 -3.04 7.58 -5.54
CA PHE A 94 -2.32 6.32 -5.44
C PHE A 94 -0.83 6.55 -5.63
N ILE A 95 -0.03 5.99 -4.71
CA ILE A 95 1.42 6.09 -4.74
C ILE A 95 2.00 4.70 -5.00
N ASP A 96 2.69 4.54 -6.12
CA ASP A 96 3.44 3.34 -6.46
C ASP A 96 4.92 3.53 -6.12
N THR A 97 5.40 2.85 -5.08
CA THR A 97 6.81 2.93 -4.65
C THR A 97 7.73 1.93 -5.37
N ARG A 98 7.16 1.10 -6.25
CA ARG A 98 7.82 -0.06 -6.85
C ARG A 98 7.86 -0.03 -8.37
N ARG A 99 7.20 0.96 -8.99
CA ARG A 99 7.07 1.11 -10.46
C ARG A 99 6.44 -0.12 -11.09
N PHE A 100 5.46 -0.68 -10.39
CA PHE A 100 4.79 -1.90 -10.77
C PHE A 100 3.64 -1.65 -11.74
N LEU A 101 3.03 -0.47 -11.67
CA LEU A 101 1.87 -0.09 -12.45
C LEU A 101 2.22 1.05 -13.40
N SER A 102 1.65 0.99 -14.60
CA SER A 102 1.68 2.08 -15.58
C SER A 102 0.26 2.51 -15.87
N LEU A 103 -0.18 3.60 -15.23
CA LEU A 103 -1.54 4.12 -15.33
C LEU A 103 -1.52 5.54 -15.86
N ASN A 104 -2.38 5.82 -16.84
CA ASN A 104 -2.60 7.14 -17.39
C ASN A 104 -4.10 7.44 -17.37
N ASP A 105 -4.53 8.34 -16.47
CA ASP A 105 -5.91 8.78 -16.33
C ASP A 105 -5.92 10.14 -15.63
N ASN A 106 -6.44 11.17 -16.29
CA ASN A 106 -6.40 12.55 -15.78
C ASN A 106 -7.27 12.77 -14.54
N GLU A 107 -8.17 11.85 -14.21
CA GLU A 107 -9.04 11.96 -13.03
C GLU A 107 -8.42 11.38 -11.77
N ILE A 108 -7.24 10.75 -11.87
CA ILE A 108 -6.52 10.20 -10.71
C ILE A 108 -5.22 10.96 -10.48
N LYS A 109 -4.79 11.01 -9.22
CA LYS A 109 -3.45 11.45 -8.84
C LYS A 109 -2.60 10.19 -8.68
N PHE A 110 -1.80 9.86 -9.69
CA PHE A 110 -0.91 8.70 -9.66
C PHE A 110 0.54 9.18 -9.54
N LEU A 111 1.23 8.76 -8.48
CA LEU A 111 2.63 9.07 -8.25
C LEU A 111 3.45 7.78 -8.29
N SER A 112 4.40 7.68 -9.22
CA SER A 112 5.37 6.58 -9.27
C SER A 112 6.73 7.06 -8.76
N LEU A 113 7.20 6.47 -7.67
CA LEU A 113 8.50 6.75 -7.06
C LEU A 113 9.53 5.71 -7.52
N GLY A 114 10.78 6.13 -7.77
CA GLY A 114 11.87 5.21 -8.14
C GLY A 114 12.79 5.65 -9.30
N ILE A 115 12.63 6.85 -9.89
CA ILE A 115 13.75 7.51 -10.56
C ILE A 115 14.55 8.16 -9.42
N GLY A 116 15.74 7.64 -9.15
CA GLY A 116 16.80 8.54 -8.71
C GLY A 116 17.02 9.47 -9.89
N SER A 117 16.53 10.71 -9.80
CA SER A 117 17.11 11.77 -10.61
C SER A 117 18.53 11.87 -10.10
N GLY A 118 19.46 11.19 -10.78
CA GLY A 118 20.87 11.39 -10.55
C GLY A 118 21.13 12.88 -10.67
N ASN A 119 21.43 13.47 -9.51
CA ASN A 119 22.07 14.75 -9.22
C ASN A 119 21.61 15.17 -7.82
N PHE A 120 22.22 14.54 -6.81
CA PHE A 120 22.51 15.19 -5.54
C PHE A 120 23.98 15.58 -5.56
#